data_AF-A0A9Q1MA19-F1
#
_entry.id   AF-A0A9Q1MA19-F1
#
_cell.length_a   1.000
_cell.length_b   1.000
_cell.length_c   1.000
_cell.angle_alpha   90.00
_cell.angle_beta   90.00
_cell.angle_gamma   90.00
#
_symmetry.space_group_name_H-M   'P 1'
#
loop_
_entity.id
_entity.type
_entity.pdbx_description
1 polymer ?
#
loop_
_entity_poly.entity_id
_entity_poly.type
_entity_poly.pdbx_seq_one_letter_code
_entity_poly.pdbx_strand_id
1 'polypeptide(L)'
;MLMKLENKVIGSERKNKVVEFKNVNEWEVKVEKKKELGERLLAQYAQDYESSRGQSGGMKMLLTTLRSGTAADKISAFSVMIGDNPTANLRSLDALLGMVTAKVGKRHALSGLEALKELFLKTLFQQPIDHIPDTKDGYSLLLFWYWEECLKQRYERYIIALEEASRDVLDILKDKALKTVYVLLKCKPEQERRLLVALVNKLGDPKNKVASNADYHLSKILADHPNTKPVVIDEVDNFLFRPRLVLRAKYHAVNFLSQIRLSHRGDGPKGGKAFDRCILCSI
;
A
#
# COMPACT_ATOMS: atom_id res chain seq x y z
N MET A 1 9.26 -9.04 -16.19
CA MET A 1 9.94 -10.33 -15.96
C MET A 1 9.00 -11.30 -15.24
N LEU A 2 8.44 -10.90 -14.08
CA LEU A 2 7.36 -11.60 -13.37
C LEU A 2 6.20 -12.04 -14.27
N MET A 3 5.56 -11.13 -15.02
CA MET A 3 4.49 -11.48 -15.98
C MET A 3 4.88 -12.53 -17.04
N LYS A 4 6.16 -12.58 -17.45
CA LYS A 4 6.64 -13.60 -18.40
C LYS A 4 6.83 -14.96 -17.71
N LEU A 5 7.30 -14.94 -16.45
CA LEU A 5 7.45 -16.14 -15.62
C LEU A 5 6.07 -16.71 -15.24
N GLU A 6 5.14 -15.84 -14.83
CA GLU A 6 3.74 -16.17 -14.56
C GLU A 6 3.06 -16.78 -15.79
N ASN A 7 3.18 -16.17 -16.97
CA ASN A 7 2.60 -16.73 -18.19
C ASN A 7 3.22 -18.09 -18.56
N LYS A 8 4.48 -18.33 -18.23
CA LYS A 8 5.16 -19.62 -18.45
C LYS A 8 4.67 -20.69 -17.46
N VAL A 9 4.53 -20.32 -16.20
CA VAL A 9 4.18 -21.21 -15.08
C VAL A 9 2.67 -21.49 -15.02
N ILE A 10 1.83 -20.46 -15.12
CA ILE A 10 0.37 -20.53 -15.01
C ILE A 10 -0.30 -20.79 -16.38
N GLY A 11 0.27 -20.24 -17.46
CA GLY A 11 -0.29 -20.40 -18.82
C GLY A 11 -0.20 -21.84 -19.35
N SER A 12 0.66 -22.69 -18.76
CA SER A 12 0.75 -24.11 -19.09
C SER A 12 -0.29 -24.98 -18.36
N GLU A 13 -0.85 -24.52 -17.23
CA GLU A 13 -1.75 -25.31 -16.36
C GLU A 13 -3.24 -24.96 -16.43
N ARG A 14 -3.69 -23.90 -17.14
CA ARG A 14 -5.14 -23.71 -17.42
C ARG A 14 -5.80 -24.92 -18.09
N LYS A 15 -5.01 -25.89 -18.58
CA LYS A 15 -5.46 -27.16 -19.15
C LYS A 15 -5.51 -28.34 -18.16
N ASN A 16 -4.99 -28.24 -16.93
CA ASN A 16 -4.97 -29.37 -15.99
C ASN A 16 -5.39 -28.99 -14.56
N LYS A 17 -6.52 -29.60 -14.15
CA LYS A 17 -7.05 -29.84 -12.80
C LYS A 17 -7.04 -28.67 -11.80
N VAL A 18 -8.21 -28.03 -11.67
CA VAL A 18 -8.63 -27.40 -10.42
C VAL A 18 -8.51 -28.46 -9.31
N VAL A 19 -7.65 -28.23 -8.32
CA VAL A 19 -7.55 -29.09 -7.15
C VAL A 19 -8.75 -28.79 -6.27
N GLU A 20 -9.78 -29.63 -6.31
CA GLU A 20 -10.92 -29.54 -5.40
C GLU A 20 -10.47 -29.87 -3.97
N PHE A 21 -10.43 -28.85 -3.11
CA PHE A 21 -10.19 -29.03 -1.69
C PHE A 21 -11.49 -29.45 -0.99
N LYS A 22 -11.45 -30.55 -0.23
CA LYS A 22 -12.63 -31.09 0.45
C LYS A 22 -12.87 -30.45 1.83
N ASN A 23 -11.90 -29.72 2.39
CA ASN A 23 -11.98 -29.11 3.73
C ASN A 23 -11.11 -27.84 3.86
N VAL A 24 -11.58 -26.85 4.63
CA VAL A 24 -10.88 -25.56 4.88
C VAL A 24 -9.58 -25.78 5.65
N ASN A 25 -9.56 -26.68 6.64
CA ASN A 25 -8.35 -26.97 7.43
C ASN A 25 -7.22 -27.59 6.57
N GLU A 26 -7.56 -28.40 5.58
CA GLU A 26 -6.55 -28.99 4.67
C GLU A 26 -5.92 -27.92 3.77
N TRP A 27 -6.72 -26.93 3.37
CA TRP A 27 -6.26 -25.78 2.61
C TRP A 27 -5.35 -24.88 3.45
N GLU A 28 -5.75 -24.54 4.68
CA GLU A 28 -4.95 -23.73 5.62
C GLU A 28 -3.57 -24.36 5.88
N VAL A 29 -3.52 -25.67 6.16
CA VAL A 29 -2.25 -26.39 6.37
C VAL A 29 -1.37 -26.37 5.12
N LYS A 30 -1.95 -26.45 3.93
CA LYS A 30 -1.20 -26.39 2.66
C LYS A 30 -0.65 -24.99 2.39
N VAL A 31 -1.46 -23.96 2.66
CA VAL A 31 -1.05 -22.55 2.57
C VAL A 31 0.11 -22.28 3.52
N GLU A 32 0.03 -22.75 4.77
CA GLU A 32 1.07 -22.53 5.77
C GLU A 32 2.40 -23.19 5.35
N LYS A 33 2.37 -24.43 4.87
CA LYS A 33 3.57 -25.10 4.34
C LYS A 33 4.20 -24.35 3.16
N LYS A 34 3.39 -23.78 2.27
CA LYS A 34 3.89 -22.96 1.14
C LYS A 34 4.46 -21.63 1.63
N LYS A 35 3.88 -21.02 2.66
CA LYS A 35 4.41 -19.81 3.32
C LYS A 35 5.77 -20.08 3.96
N GLU A 36 5.91 -21.15 4.74
CA GLU A 36 7.20 -21.55 5.34
C GLU A 36 8.27 -21.76 4.27
N LEU A 37 7.92 -22.40 3.15
CA LEU A 37 8.84 -22.58 2.03
C LEU A 37 9.21 -21.25 1.37
N GLY A 38 8.23 -20.37 1.13
CA GLY A 38 8.45 -19.03 0.60
C GLY A 38 9.37 -18.19 1.49
N GLU A 39 9.20 -18.29 2.81
CA GLU A 39 10.06 -17.64 3.81
C GLU A 39 11.51 -18.13 3.71
N ARG A 40 11.72 -19.45 3.65
CA ARG A 40 13.06 -20.03 3.49
C ARG A 40 13.72 -19.60 2.19
N LEU A 41 12.98 -19.60 1.08
CA LEU A 41 13.47 -19.13 -0.22
C LEU A 41 13.86 -17.65 -0.17
N LEU A 42 13.07 -16.83 0.51
CA LEU A 42 13.35 -15.40 0.64
C LEU A 42 14.57 -15.13 1.53
N ALA A 43 14.70 -15.86 2.64
CA ALA A 43 15.87 -15.78 3.51
C ALA A 43 17.15 -16.18 2.78
N GLN A 44 17.10 -17.28 2.01
CA GLN A 44 18.22 -17.71 1.17
C GLN A 44 18.56 -16.67 0.11
N TYR A 45 17.56 -16.12 -0.59
CA TYR A 45 17.75 -15.07 -1.59
C TYR A 45 18.44 -13.82 -1.00
N ALA A 46 18.00 -13.39 0.19
CA ALA A 46 18.61 -12.26 0.89
C ALA A 46 20.08 -12.54 1.27
N GLN A 47 20.39 -13.75 1.73
CA GLN A 47 21.75 -14.16 2.09
C GLN A 47 22.69 -14.24 0.87
N ASP A 48 22.21 -14.81 -0.24
CA ASP A 48 22.96 -14.88 -1.49
C ASP A 48 23.23 -13.48 -2.06
N TYR A 49 22.24 -12.59 -1.95
CA TYR A 49 22.38 -11.18 -2.31
C TYR A 49 23.44 -10.47 -1.45
N GLU A 50 23.39 -10.64 -0.14
CA GLU A 50 24.36 -10.02 0.77
C GLU A 50 25.78 -10.57 0.53
N SER A 51 25.91 -11.85 0.22
CA SER A 51 27.22 -12.48 -0.05
C SER A 51 27.84 -11.99 -1.37
N SER A 52 27.04 -11.77 -2.41
CA SER A 52 27.51 -11.37 -3.75
C SER A 52 27.63 -9.85 -3.91
N ARG A 53 26.61 -9.10 -3.48
CA ARG A 53 26.49 -7.64 -3.63
C ARG A 53 26.91 -6.86 -2.39
N GLY A 54 26.84 -7.47 -1.20
CA GLY A 54 27.21 -6.83 0.07
C GLY A 54 28.69 -6.51 0.21
N GLN A 55 29.56 -7.18 -0.56
CA GLN A 55 30.99 -6.88 -0.58
C GLN A 55 31.37 -5.67 -1.43
N SER A 56 30.45 -5.15 -2.26
CA SER A 56 30.66 -3.97 -3.08
C SER A 56 31.00 -2.75 -2.22
N GLY A 57 31.97 -1.94 -2.66
CA GLY A 57 32.38 -0.72 -1.95
C GLY A 57 31.22 0.24 -1.68
N GLY A 58 30.28 0.34 -2.63
CA GLY A 58 29.06 1.15 -2.46
C GLY A 58 28.16 0.64 -1.34
N MET A 59 27.96 -0.69 -1.24
CA MET A 59 27.12 -1.27 -0.18
C MET A 59 27.78 -1.13 1.20
N LYS A 60 29.11 -1.32 1.29
CA LYS A 60 29.87 -1.08 2.53
C LYS A 60 29.77 0.38 3.00
N MET A 61 29.78 1.34 2.07
CA MET A 61 29.58 2.74 2.38
C MET A 61 28.17 2.98 2.96
N LEU A 62 27.13 2.43 2.33
CA LEU A 62 25.75 2.53 2.82
C LEU A 62 25.61 1.93 4.23
N LEU A 63 26.18 0.76 4.49
CA LEU A 63 26.17 0.14 5.82
C LEU A 63 26.88 1.01 6.88
N THR A 64 27.95 1.70 6.50
CA THR A 64 28.63 2.66 7.38
C THR A 64 27.71 3.85 7.70
N THR A 65 27.03 4.40 6.68
CA THR A 65 26.03 5.46 6.85
C THR A 65 24.89 5.05 7.78
N LEU A 66 24.44 3.79 7.74
CA LEU A 66 23.40 3.30 8.65
C LEU A 66 23.83 3.26 10.12
N ARG A 67 25.11 2.99 10.37
CA ARG A 67 25.68 2.87 11.72
C ARG A 67 25.88 4.25 12.36
N SER A 68 26.54 5.17 11.65
CA SER A 68 26.98 6.46 12.21
C SER A 68 26.33 7.70 11.61
N GLY A 69 25.57 7.57 10.52
CA GLY A 69 24.93 8.69 9.85
C GLY A 69 23.76 9.28 10.62
N THR A 70 23.33 10.49 10.22
CA THR A 70 22.14 11.14 10.77
C THR A 70 20.87 10.40 10.33
N ALA A 71 19.73 10.65 10.97
CA ALA A 71 18.47 10.02 10.56
C ALA A 71 18.08 10.35 9.10
N ALA A 72 18.46 11.52 8.56
CA ALA A 72 18.26 11.82 7.14
C ALA A 72 19.15 10.95 6.25
N ASP A 73 20.41 10.74 6.65
CA ASP A 73 21.34 9.87 5.93
C ASP A 73 20.89 8.41 5.98
N LYS A 74 20.36 7.97 7.13
CA LYS A 74 19.78 6.63 7.28
C LYS A 74 18.58 6.42 6.37
N ILE A 75 17.66 7.38 6.29
CA ILE A 75 16.50 7.32 5.37
C ILE A 75 16.96 7.22 3.91
N SER A 76 17.95 8.03 3.53
CA SER A 76 18.53 7.99 2.18
C SER A 76 19.20 6.65 1.90
N ALA A 77 20.00 6.14 2.83
CA ALA A 77 20.67 4.85 2.70
C ALA A 77 19.67 3.68 2.59
N PHE A 78 18.62 3.67 3.42
CA PHE A 78 17.54 2.68 3.30
C PHE A 78 16.85 2.75 1.93
N SER A 79 16.55 3.96 1.45
CA SER A 79 15.89 4.16 0.15
C SER A 79 16.74 3.63 -1.01
N VAL A 80 18.06 3.82 -0.96
CA VAL A 80 18.99 3.31 -1.97
C VAL A 80 19.06 1.78 -1.94
N MET A 81 19.19 1.17 -0.77
CA MET A 81 19.23 -0.30 -0.66
C MET A 81 17.93 -0.95 -1.17
N ILE A 82 16.77 -0.39 -0.80
CA ILE A 82 15.48 -0.90 -1.26
C ILE A 82 15.33 -0.70 -2.77
N GLY A 83 15.78 0.44 -3.32
CA GLY A 83 15.76 0.71 -4.75
C GLY A 83 16.69 -0.21 -5.57
N ASP A 84 17.80 -0.65 -4.98
CA ASP A 84 18.76 -1.56 -5.60
C ASP A 84 18.21 -2.98 -5.73
N ASN A 85 17.65 -3.52 -4.63
CA ASN A 85 16.92 -4.78 -4.65
C ASN A 85 15.86 -4.82 -3.54
N PRO A 86 14.57 -4.61 -3.84
CA PRO A 86 13.53 -4.55 -2.82
C PRO A 86 13.19 -5.93 -2.25
N THR A 87 13.52 -7.01 -2.96
CA THR A 87 13.31 -8.40 -2.53
C THR A 87 14.30 -8.82 -1.45
N ALA A 88 15.58 -8.50 -1.62
CA ALA A 88 16.61 -8.79 -0.63
C ALA A 88 16.58 -7.83 0.57
N ASN A 89 16.12 -6.59 0.38
CA ASN A 89 16.25 -5.52 1.38
C ASN A 89 14.96 -5.23 2.17
N LEU A 90 14.13 -6.25 2.46
CA LEU A 90 12.95 -6.06 3.32
C LEU A 90 13.28 -5.54 4.72
N ARG A 91 14.44 -5.92 5.29
CA ARG A 91 14.92 -5.40 6.58
C ARG A 91 15.12 -3.88 6.56
N SER A 92 15.59 -3.35 5.44
CA SER A 92 15.75 -1.91 5.24
C SER A 92 14.40 -1.20 5.20
N LEU A 93 13.39 -1.84 4.60
CA LEU A 93 12.02 -1.34 4.60
C LEU A 93 11.41 -1.36 6.02
N ASP A 94 11.64 -2.44 6.80
CA ASP A 94 11.21 -2.52 8.20
C ASP A 94 11.84 -1.44 9.07
N ALA A 95 13.14 -1.20 8.90
CA ALA A 95 13.84 -0.16 9.63
C ALA A 95 13.31 1.24 9.28
N LEU A 96 13.08 1.51 7.98
CA LEU A 96 12.50 2.77 7.51
C LEU A 96 11.07 2.97 8.05
N LEU A 97 10.23 1.91 8.04
CA LEU A 97 8.91 1.94 8.67
C LEU A 97 8.99 2.21 10.17
N GLY A 98 9.92 1.55 10.86
CA GLY A 98 10.20 1.79 12.28
C GLY A 98 10.50 3.26 12.56
N MET A 99 11.35 3.90 11.74
CA MET A 99 11.69 5.32 11.86
C MET A 99 10.48 6.25 11.67
N VAL A 100 9.52 5.86 10.84
CA VAL A 100 8.32 6.66 10.55
C VAL A 100 7.25 6.48 11.64
N THR A 101 7.11 5.27 12.18
CA THR A 101 6.19 4.97 13.28
C THR A 101 6.71 5.41 14.66
N ALA A 102 8.01 5.73 14.76
CA ALA A 102 8.60 6.17 16.01
C ALA A 102 8.00 7.52 16.45
N LYS A 103 7.52 7.57 17.70
CA LYS A 103 6.95 8.79 18.30
C LYS A 103 7.99 9.89 18.53
N VAL A 104 9.29 9.55 18.48
CA VAL A 104 10.41 10.47 18.70
C VAL A 104 11.03 10.85 17.37
N GLY A 105 11.15 12.16 17.09
CA GLY A 105 11.79 12.66 15.86
C GLY A 105 10.84 12.92 14.69
N LYS A 106 9.76 13.70 14.92
CA LYS A 106 8.72 14.03 13.91
C LYS A 106 9.24 14.61 12.59
N ARG A 107 10.40 15.29 12.59
CA ARG A 107 11.05 15.78 11.35
C ARG A 107 11.50 14.61 10.45
N HIS A 108 11.97 13.52 11.04
CA HIS A 108 12.39 12.32 10.30
C HIS A 108 11.19 11.52 9.80
N ALA A 109 10.07 11.54 10.54
CA ALA A 109 8.82 10.95 10.08
C ALA A 109 8.36 11.58 8.74
N LEU A 110 8.47 12.90 8.56
CA LEU A 110 8.11 13.56 7.29
C LEU A 110 8.91 13.04 6.09
N SER A 111 10.24 12.99 6.23
CA SER A 111 11.12 12.49 5.15
C SER A 111 10.95 11.00 4.91
N GLY A 112 10.76 10.21 5.98
CA GLY A 112 10.51 8.78 5.86
C GLY A 112 9.15 8.47 5.23
N LEU A 113 8.10 9.24 5.54
CA LEU A 113 6.78 9.12 4.90
C LEU A 113 6.90 9.34 3.39
N GLU A 114 7.68 10.33 2.96
CA GLU A 114 7.88 10.60 1.53
C GLU A 114 8.67 9.47 0.85
N ALA A 115 9.74 9.00 1.49
CA ALA A 115 10.54 7.89 0.97
C ALA A 115 9.68 6.62 0.80
N LEU A 116 8.89 6.26 1.81
CA LEU A 116 7.99 5.10 1.74
C LEU A 116 6.92 5.26 0.65
N LYS A 117 6.34 6.45 0.49
CA LYS A 117 5.38 6.73 -0.59
C LYS A 117 6.01 6.43 -1.96
N GLU A 118 7.19 6.99 -2.23
CA GLU A 118 7.90 6.77 -3.51
C GLU A 118 8.24 5.30 -3.72
N LEU A 119 8.61 4.57 -2.66
CA LEU A 119 8.89 3.14 -2.72
C LEU A 119 7.63 2.34 -3.08
N PHE A 120 6.53 2.50 -2.32
CA PHE A 120 5.29 1.73 -2.52
C PHE A 120 4.62 2.02 -3.87
N LEU A 121 4.72 3.26 -4.37
CA LEU A 121 4.24 3.59 -5.72
C LEU A 121 4.98 2.79 -6.80
N LYS A 122 6.27 2.52 -6.60
CA LYS A 122 7.12 1.78 -7.54
C LYS A 122 6.99 0.26 -7.40
N THR A 123 6.81 -0.27 -6.20
CA THR A 123 6.94 -1.71 -5.92
C THR A 123 5.65 -2.50 -5.80
N LEU A 124 4.48 -1.87 -5.63
CA LEU A 124 3.22 -2.61 -5.48
C LEU A 124 2.69 -3.10 -6.83
N PHE A 125 2.76 -4.41 -7.05
CA PHE A 125 1.94 -5.13 -8.03
C PHE A 125 1.06 -6.12 -7.24
N GLN A 126 -0.14 -6.41 -7.74
CA GLN A 126 -1.07 -7.37 -7.15
C GLN A 126 -1.15 -8.63 -8.02
N GLN A 127 -0.90 -9.84 -7.48
CA GLN A 127 -1.46 -11.10 -8.03
C GLN A 127 -1.74 -12.19 -6.94
N PRO A 128 -2.75 -13.09 -7.14
CA PRO A 128 -3.15 -14.13 -6.17
C PRO A 128 -2.18 -15.33 -6.07
N ILE A 129 -2.12 -15.98 -4.90
CA ILE A 129 -1.10 -17.00 -4.54
C ILE A 129 -1.45 -18.46 -4.91
N ASP A 130 -2.59 -18.71 -5.54
CA ASP A 130 -3.28 -19.98 -5.26
C ASP A 130 -2.82 -21.17 -6.11
N HIS A 131 -2.06 -20.96 -7.18
CA HIS A 131 -1.70 -22.03 -8.13
C HIS A 131 -0.24 -21.96 -8.58
N ILE A 132 0.68 -22.34 -7.68
CA ILE A 132 2.09 -22.52 -8.02
C ILE A 132 2.45 -24.01 -8.11
N PRO A 133 2.84 -24.50 -9.29
CA PRO A 133 3.38 -25.85 -9.44
C PRO A 133 4.74 -25.99 -8.77
N ASP A 134 5.07 -27.17 -8.25
CA ASP A 134 6.36 -27.48 -7.61
C ASP A 134 7.49 -27.71 -8.64
N THR A 135 7.72 -26.69 -9.48
CA THR A 135 8.79 -26.65 -10.49
C THR A 135 9.83 -25.61 -10.10
N LYS A 136 11.02 -25.65 -10.73
CA LYS A 136 12.07 -24.62 -10.51
C LYS A 136 11.56 -23.19 -10.78
N ASP A 137 10.75 -23.02 -11.82
CA ASP A 137 10.11 -21.74 -12.14
C ASP A 137 8.99 -21.41 -11.14
N GLY A 138 8.30 -22.43 -10.63
CA GLY A 138 7.33 -22.30 -9.53
C GLY A 138 7.94 -21.84 -8.22
N TYR A 139 9.07 -22.38 -7.77
CA TYR A 139 9.75 -21.88 -6.56
C TYR A 139 10.20 -20.43 -6.70
N SER A 140 10.62 -20.01 -7.90
CA SER A 140 10.93 -18.61 -8.18
C SER A 140 9.67 -17.73 -8.07
N LEU A 141 8.52 -18.21 -8.54
CA LEU A 141 7.24 -17.53 -8.40
C LEU A 141 6.78 -17.46 -6.93
N LEU A 142 6.94 -18.55 -6.18
CA LEU A 142 6.63 -18.63 -4.75
C LEU A 142 7.43 -17.61 -3.94
N LEU A 143 8.72 -17.46 -4.24
CA LEU A 143 9.58 -16.44 -3.65
C LEU A 143 8.99 -15.03 -3.85
N PHE A 144 8.62 -14.68 -5.08
CA PHE A 144 8.07 -13.35 -5.37
C PHE A 144 6.69 -13.14 -4.75
N TRP A 145 5.84 -14.15 -4.74
CA TRP A 145 4.51 -14.09 -4.12
C TRP A 145 4.60 -13.94 -2.60
N TYR A 146 5.49 -14.69 -1.94
CA TYR A 146 5.74 -14.51 -0.51
C TYR A 146 6.35 -13.13 -0.20
N TRP A 147 7.24 -12.63 -1.05
CA TRP A 147 7.76 -11.27 -0.94
C TRP A 147 6.65 -10.20 -1.11
N GLU A 148 5.73 -10.39 -2.04
CA GLU A 148 4.59 -9.48 -2.25
C GLU A 148 3.67 -9.46 -1.02
N GLU A 149 3.39 -10.62 -0.42
CA GLU A 149 2.65 -10.73 0.84
C GLU A 149 3.34 -9.96 1.97
N CYS A 150 4.66 -10.14 2.11
CA CYS A 150 5.47 -9.38 3.05
C CYS A 150 5.40 -7.86 2.79
N LEU A 151 5.33 -7.44 1.53
CA LEU A 151 5.22 -6.04 1.15
C LEU A 151 3.84 -5.48 1.49
N LYS A 152 2.76 -6.26 1.32
CA LYS A 152 1.38 -5.87 1.68
C LYS A 152 1.23 -5.61 3.17
N GLN A 153 1.76 -6.49 4.02
CA GLN A 153 1.74 -6.30 5.48
C GLN A 153 2.46 -5.00 5.90
N ARG A 154 3.56 -4.67 5.22
CA ARG A 154 4.32 -3.43 5.44
C ARG A 154 3.58 -2.20 4.94
N TYR A 155 2.89 -2.32 3.81
CA TYR A 155 2.03 -1.25 3.28
C TYR A 155 0.85 -0.97 4.22
N GLU A 156 0.25 -2.02 4.81
CA GLU A 156 -0.79 -1.83 5.83
C GLU A 156 -0.28 -1.05 7.04
N ARG A 157 0.89 -1.43 7.57
CA ARG A 157 1.55 -0.69 8.66
C ARG A 157 1.84 0.76 8.28
N TYR A 158 2.19 1.01 7.02
CA TYR A 158 2.40 2.35 6.49
C TYR A 158 1.10 3.17 6.45
N ILE A 159 -0.02 2.57 6.04
CA ILE A 159 -1.33 3.25 6.07
C ILE A 159 -1.72 3.58 7.52
N ILE A 160 -1.52 2.66 8.46
CA ILE A 160 -1.74 2.92 9.89
C ILE A 160 -0.92 4.14 10.34
N ALA A 161 0.36 4.19 9.98
CA ALA A 161 1.24 5.33 10.32
C ALA A 161 0.76 6.65 9.68
N LEU A 162 0.24 6.62 8.45
CA LEU A 162 -0.35 7.78 7.79
C LEU A 162 -1.62 8.26 8.50
N GLU A 163 -2.49 7.33 8.91
CA GLU A 163 -3.68 7.66 9.67
C GLU A 163 -3.33 8.32 11.02
N GLU A 164 -2.34 7.79 11.74
CA GLU A 164 -1.84 8.39 12.99
C GLU A 164 -1.24 9.78 12.73
N ALA A 165 -0.38 9.91 11.72
CA ALA A 165 0.23 11.18 11.32
C ALA A 165 -0.82 12.24 10.93
N SER A 166 -1.93 11.82 10.30
CA SER A 166 -3.04 12.70 9.94
C SER A 166 -3.80 13.26 11.16
N ARG A 167 -3.65 12.63 12.33
CA ARG A 167 -4.26 13.03 13.62
C ARG A 167 -3.27 13.76 14.54
N ASP A 168 -2.03 13.95 14.11
CA ASP A 168 -0.98 14.57 14.93
C ASP A 168 -1.27 16.05 15.26
N VAL A 169 -0.69 16.55 16.33
CA VAL A 169 -0.79 17.97 16.75
C VAL A 169 -0.13 18.94 15.76
N LEU A 170 0.88 18.48 15.00
CA LEU A 170 1.61 19.29 14.04
C LEU A 170 0.88 19.35 12.69
N ASP A 171 0.46 20.54 12.28
CA ASP A 171 -0.28 20.74 11.02
C ASP A 171 0.53 20.35 9.78
N ILE A 172 1.84 20.56 9.81
CA ILE A 172 2.71 20.15 8.69
C ILE A 172 2.67 18.63 8.47
N LEU A 173 2.54 17.85 9.55
CA LEU A 173 2.46 16.40 9.48
C LEU A 173 1.08 15.95 9.00
N LYS A 174 0.01 16.62 9.48
CA LYS A 174 -1.35 16.42 8.95
C LYS A 174 -1.44 16.69 7.46
N ASP A 175 -1.00 17.87 7.02
CA ASP A 175 -1.03 18.29 5.62
C ASP A 175 -0.22 17.33 4.73
N LYS A 176 0.95 16.90 5.19
CA LYS A 176 1.78 15.93 4.47
C LYS A 176 1.12 14.55 4.40
N ALA A 177 0.62 14.03 5.51
CA ALA A 177 -0.05 12.73 5.55
C ALA A 177 -1.29 12.71 4.65
N LEU A 178 -2.11 13.77 4.71
CA LEU A 178 -3.32 13.90 3.89
C LEU A 178 -3.00 13.93 2.39
N LYS A 179 -1.98 14.71 2.00
CA LYS A 179 -1.50 14.76 0.63
C LYS A 179 -0.97 13.40 0.17
N THR A 180 -0.27 12.68 1.04
CA THR A 180 0.23 11.34 0.75
C THR A 180 -0.91 10.34 0.55
N VAL A 181 -1.92 10.32 1.43
CA VAL A 181 -3.13 9.48 1.28
C VAL A 181 -3.82 9.75 -0.06
N TYR A 182 -4.01 11.02 -0.42
CA TYR A 182 -4.56 11.41 -1.71
C TYR A 182 -3.74 10.89 -2.89
N VAL A 183 -2.40 11.02 -2.85
CA VAL A 183 -1.52 10.55 -3.93
C VAL A 183 -1.56 9.02 -4.05
N LEU A 184 -1.58 8.29 -2.94
CA LEU A 184 -1.70 6.83 -2.94
C LEU A 184 -3.03 6.41 -3.57
N LEU A 185 -4.14 6.99 -3.09
CA LEU A 185 -5.47 6.69 -3.60
C LEU A 185 -5.61 6.98 -5.11
N LYS A 186 -4.98 8.06 -5.60
CA LYS A 186 -4.96 8.40 -7.02
C LYS A 186 -4.10 7.44 -7.87
N CYS A 187 -2.89 7.12 -7.41
CA CYS A 187 -1.91 6.42 -8.24
C CYS A 187 -2.00 4.90 -8.13
N LYS A 188 -2.24 4.37 -6.92
CA LYS A 188 -2.33 2.94 -6.61
C LYS A 188 -3.29 2.71 -5.43
N PRO A 189 -4.58 2.44 -5.70
CA PRO A 189 -5.60 2.30 -4.67
C PRO A 189 -5.54 0.94 -3.94
N GLU A 190 -4.34 0.49 -3.56
CA GLU A 190 -4.20 -0.64 -2.63
C GLU A 190 -4.82 -0.24 -1.29
N GLN A 191 -5.71 -1.07 -0.74
CA GLN A 191 -6.58 -0.69 0.40
C GLN A 191 -7.40 0.60 0.14
N GLU A 192 -7.94 0.76 -1.07
CA GLU A 192 -8.74 1.91 -1.53
C GLU A 192 -9.72 2.42 -0.47
N ARG A 193 -10.55 1.51 0.05
CA ARG A 193 -11.58 1.83 1.03
C ARG A 193 -10.97 2.46 2.29
N ARG A 194 -9.86 1.92 2.79
CA ARG A 194 -9.19 2.44 3.98
C ARG A 194 -8.60 3.83 3.74
N LEU A 195 -7.95 4.04 2.60
CA LEU A 195 -7.41 5.35 2.20
C LEU A 195 -8.53 6.38 2.03
N LEU A 196 -9.65 5.99 1.40
CA LEU A 196 -10.82 6.85 1.21
C LEU A 196 -11.47 7.21 2.55
N VAL A 197 -11.71 6.23 3.43
CA VAL A 197 -12.19 6.46 4.80
C VAL A 197 -11.27 7.44 5.53
N ALA A 198 -9.94 7.25 5.45
CA ALA A 198 -8.96 8.12 6.09
C ALA A 198 -9.05 9.57 5.58
N LEU A 199 -9.30 9.77 4.28
CA LEU A 199 -9.47 11.09 3.65
C LEU A 199 -10.83 11.73 4.01
N VAL A 200 -11.93 10.99 3.89
CA VAL A 200 -13.30 11.45 4.21
C VAL A 200 -13.43 11.83 5.68
N ASN A 201 -12.83 11.06 6.58
CA ASN A 201 -12.80 11.38 8.02
C ASN A 201 -12.21 12.77 8.30
N LYS A 202 -11.39 13.33 7.41
CA LYS A 202 -10.76 14.64 7.59
C LYS A 202 -11.66 15.82 7.25
N LEU A 203 -12.81 15.58 6.62
CA LEU A 203 -13.89 16.57 6.54
C LEU A 203 -14.38 16.99 7.94
N GLY A 204 -14.20 16.14 8.94
CA GLY A 204 -14.52 16.41 10.34
C GLY A 204 -13.38 16.97 11.20
N ASP A 205 -12.24 17.36 10.62
CA ASP A 205 -11.11 17.87 11.43
C ASP A 205 -11.47 19.21 12.12
N PRO A 206 -11.09 19.40 13.40
CA PRO A 206 -11.35 20.65 14.11
C PRO A 206 -10.67 21.87 13.45
N LYS A 207 -9.62 21.70 12.63
CA LYS A 207 -8.99 22.81 11.90
C LYS A 207 -9.60 22.96 10.50
N ASN A 208 -10.08 24.16 10.19
CA ASN A 208 -10.80 24.43 8.93
C ASN A 208 -9.92 24.15 7.71
N LYS A 209 -8.67 24.59 7.76
CA LYS A 209 -7.69 24.34 6.71
C LYS A 209 -7.55 22.84 6.36
N VAL A 210 -7.56 21.95 7.35
CA VAL A 210 -7.41 20.50 7.11
C VAL A 210 -8.68 19.92 6.47
N ALA A 211 -9.85 20.33 6.95
CA ALA A 211 -11.13 19.94 6.35
C ALA A 211 -11.28 20.43 4.90
N SER A 212 -10.92 21.68 4.62
CA SER A 212 -10.88 22.23 3.25
C SER A 212 -9.86 21.53 2.36
N ASN A 213 -8.70 21.14 2.88
CA ASN A 213 -7.73 20.35 2.12
C ASN A 213 -8.29 18.95 1.76
N ALA A 214 -9.02 18.31 2.67
CA ALA A 214 -9.68 17.03 2.41
C ALA A 214 -10.74 17.17 1.31
N ASP A 215 -11.60 18.18 1.42
CA ASP A 215 -12.61 18.54 0.41
C ASP A 215 -11.96 18.78 -0.98
N TYR A 216 -10.88 19.56 -1.02
CA TYR A 216 -10.12 19.82 -2.25
C TYR A 216 -9.55 18.52 -2.87
N HIS A 217 -8.95 17.65 -2.06
CA HIS A 217 -8.39 16.39 -2.53
C HIS A 217 -9.46 15.42 -3.06
N LEU A 218 -10.61 15.32 -2.37
CA LEU A 218 -11.74 14.52 -2.84
C LEU A 218 -12.30 15.05 -4.16
N SER A 219 -12.52 16.36 -4.27
CA SER A 219 -12.98 17.00 -5.50
C SER A 219 -12.02 16.75 -6.66
N LYS A 220 -10.71 16.75 -6.40
CA LYS A 220 -9.70 16.43 -7.40
C LYS A 220 -9.74 14.97 -7.85
N ILE A 221 -9.98 14.03 -6.93
CA ILE A 221 -10.18 12.61 -7.28
C ILE A 221 -11.38 12.44 -8.20
N LEU A 222 -12.50 13.11 -7.90
CA LEU A 222 -13.71 13.04 -8.72
C LEU A 222 -13.53 13.66 -10.12
N ALA A 223 -12.70 14.71 -10.22
CA ALA A 223 -12.34 15.32 -11.49
C ALA A 223 -11.43 14.41 -12.35
N ASP A 224 -10.44 13.78 -11.71
CA ASP A 224 -9.49 12.90 -12.40
C ASP A 224 -10.11 11.54 -12.75
N HIS A 225 -11.05 11.04 -11.94
CA HIS A 225 -11.67 9.72 -12.08
C HIS A 225 -13.19 9.76 -11.88
N PRO A 226 -13.98 10.11 -12.91
CA PRO A 226 -15.44 10.20 -12.80
C PRO A 226 -16.13 8.88 -12.34
N ASN A 227 -15.53 7.73 -12.64
CA ASN A 227 -16.07 6.41 -12.27
C ASN A 227 -16.03 6.14 -10.75
N THR A 228 -15.25 6.90 -9.97
CA THR A 228 -15.15 6.71 -8.51
C THR A 228 -16.21 7.50 -7.74
N LYS A 229 -16.97 8.39 -8.41
CA LYS A 229 -18.10 9.15 -7.84
C LYS A 229 -18.99 8.31 -6.91
N PRO A 230 -19.56 7.15 -7.31
CA PRO A 230 -20.45 6.39 -6.45
C PRO A 230 -19.78 5.91 -5.16
N VAL A 231 -18.52 5.45 -5.23
CA VAL A 231 -17.77 4.95 -4.07
C VAL A 231 -17.47 6.08 -3.08
N VAL A 232 -17.10 7.27 -3.59
CA VAL A 232 -16.83 8.45 -2.76
C VAL A 232 -18.11 8.97 -2.10
N ILE A 233 -19.23 9.01 -2.83
CA ILE A 233 -20.52 9.45 -2.28
C ILE A 233 -20.96 8.52 -1.16
N ASP A 234 -20.92 7.20 -1.37
CA ASP A 234 -21.29 6.20 -0.36
C ASP A 234 -20.45 6.34 0.93
N GLU A 235 -19.14 6.55 0.80
CA GLU A 235 -18.29 6.75 1.98
C GLU A 235 -18.60 8.08 2.72
N VAL A 236 -18.94 9.15 2.00
CA VAL A 236 -19.33 10.43 2.62
C VAL A 236 -20.71 10.34 3.28
N ASP A 237 -21.65 9.59 2.68
CA ASP A 237 -22.94 9.30 3.30
C ASP A 237 -22.75 8.49 4.58
N ASN A 238 -21.94 7.42 4.54
CA ASN A 238 -21.57 6.64 5.73
C ASN A 238 -20.93 7.51 6.82
N PHE A 239 -20.15 8.52 6.45
CA PHE A 239 -19.61 9.51 7.39
C PHE A 239 -20.69 10.40 8.00
N LEU A 240 -21.64 10.91 7.21
CA LEU A 240 -22.73 11.80 7.66
C LEU A 240 -23.67 11.14 8.67
N PHE A 241 -23.97 9.85 8.48
CA PHE A 241 -24.89 9.09 9.34
C PHE A 241 -24.26 8.59 10.66
N ARG A 242 -23.00 8.95 10.96
CA ARG A 242 -22.37 8.57 12.23
C ARG A 242 -23.05 9.24 13.44
N PRO A 243 -23.29 8.50 14.53
CA PRO A 243 -23.88 9.08 15.73
C PRO A 243 -22.94 10.14 16.32
N ARG A 244 -23.51 11.26 16.79
CA ARG A 244 -22.80 12.39 17.41
C ARG A 244 -21.77 13.09 16.51
N LEU A 245 -22.00 13.12 15.19
CA LEU A 245 -21.19 13.92 14.28
C LEU A 245 -21.38 15.43 14.54
N VAL A 246 -20.26 16.15 14.70
CA VAL A 246 -20.26 17.61 14.95
C VAL A 246 -20.85 18.39 13.77
N LEU A 247 -21.56 19.49 14.05
CA LEU A 247 -22.28 20.26 13.02
C LEU A 247 -21.37 20.76 11.90
N ARG A 248 -20.14 21.17 12.23
CA ARG A 248 -19.17 21.61 11.23
C ARG A 248 -18.72 20.49 10.28
N ALA A 249 -18.58 19.27 10.78
CA ALA A 249 -18.27 18.11 9.95
C ALA A 249 -19.41 17.82 8.98
N LYS A 250 -20.67 17.92 9.45
CA LYS A 250 -21.86 17.84 8.59
C LYS A 250 -21.85 18.92 7.51
N TYR A 251 -21.54 20.16 7.88
CA TYR A 251 -21.45 21.28 6.94
C TYR A 251 -20.43 21.02 5.82
N HIS A 252 -19.21 20.58 6.14
CA HIS A 252 -18.20 20.27 5.13
C HIS A 252 -18.63 19.11 4.22
N ALA A 253 -19.20 18.03 4.79
CA ALA A 253 -19.65 16.89 4.01
C ALA A 253 -20.85 17.22 3.09
N VAL A 254 -21.85 17.94 3.59
CA VAL A 254 -22.99 18.39 2.77
C VAL A 254 -22.55 19.35 1.67
N ASN A 255 -21.64 20.29 1.99
CA ASN A 255 -21.08 21.19 0.99
C ASN A 255 -20.30 20.43 -0.08
N PHE A 256 -19.50 19.44 0.29
CA PHE A 256 -18.81 18.57 -0.65
C PHE A 256 -19.80 17.87 -1.58
N LEU A 257 -20.81 17.18 -1.02
CA LEU A 257 -21.83 16.47 -1.80
C LEU A 257 -22.59 17.40 -2.76
N SER A 258 -22.91 18.63 -2.32
CA SER A 258 -23.60 19.63 -3.15
C SER A 258 -22.82 20.06 -4.39
N GLN A 259 -21.49 19.93 -4.37
CA GLN A 259 -20.62 20.27 -5.51
C GLN A 259 -20.55 19.15 -6.55
N ILE A 260 -20.98 17.93 -6.21
CA ILE A 260 -20.91 16.78 -7.09
C ILE A 260 -22.02 16.86 -8.14
N ARG A 261 -21.63 17.06 -9.40
CA ARG A 261 -22.56 16.99 -10.53
C ARG A 261 -22.78 15.54 -10.95
N LEU A 262 -23.98 15.02 -10.69
CA LEU A 262 -24.45 13.73 -11.18
C LEU A 262 -25.06 13.91 -12.56
N SER A 263 -24.50 13.25 -13.57
CA SER A 263 -25.05 13.23 -14.94
C SER A 263 -26.00 12.04 -15.10
N HIS A 264 -27.15 12.25 -15.75
CA HIS A 264 -28.11 11.19 -16.09
C HIS A 264 -27.56 10.23 -17.17
N ARG A 265 -26.56 10.66 -17.94
CA ARG A 265 -25.75 9.76 -18.77
C ARG A 265 -24.61 9.26 -17.92
N GLY A 266 -24.61 7.97 -17.60
CA GLY A 266 -23.49 7.32 -16.93
C GLY A 266 -22.19 7.70 -17.64
N ASP A 267 -21.30 8.40 -16.93
CA ASP A 267 -19.95 8.66 -17.38
C ASP A 267 -19.26 7.29 -17.52
N GLY A 268 -19.24 6.69 -18.72
CA GLY A 268 -18.53 5.43 -18.98
C GLY A 268 -19.28 4.13 -18.60
N PRO A 269 -18.81 2.96 -19.10
CA PRO A 269 -19.68 1.85 -19.46
C PRO A 269 -20.42 1.23 -18.27
N LYS A 270 -21.70 0.92 -18.50
CA LYS A 270 -22.54 0.07 -17.65
C LYS A 270 -21.81 -1.27 -17.43
N GLY A 271 -21.28 -1.42 -16.23
CA GLY A 271 -20.45 -2.55 -15.83
C GLY A 271 -19.43 -2.04 -14.83
N GLY A 272 -19.85 -1.91 -13.57
CA GLY A 272 -18.96 -1.63 -12.45
C GLY A 272 -17.95 -2.76 -12.30
N LYS A 273 -16.89 -2.71 -13.11
CA LYS A 273 -15.73 -3.62 -13.11
C LYS A 273 -14.42 -2.91 -13.44
N ALA A 274 -14.41 -1.58 -13.57
CA ALA A 274 -13.19 -0.83 -13.90
C ALA A 274 -12.21 -0.70 -12.71
N PHE A 275 -12.67 -0.94 -11.48
CA PHE A 275 -11.85 -0.98 -10.26
C PHE A 275 -11.87 -2.37 -9.56
N ASP A 276 -12.54 -3.37 -10.14
CA ASP A 276 -12.74 -4.71 -9.53
C ASP A 276 -11.54 -5.66 -9.62
N ARG A 277 -10.40 -5.23 -10.17
CA ARG A 277 -9.20 -6.10 -10.18
C ARG A 277 -8.53 -6.24 -8.81
N CYS A 278 -8.92 -5.46 -7.80
CA CYS A 278 -8.39 -5.55 -6.44
C CYS A 278 -9.29 -6.34 -5.46
N ILE A 279 -10.55 -6.64 -5.79
CA ILE A 279 -11.55 -7.04 -4.76
C ILE A 279 -11.62 -8.57 -4.55
N LEU A 280 -10.93 -9.38 -5.36
CA LEU A 280 -10.94 -10.84 -5.22
C LEU A 280 -9.77 -11.45 -4.42
N CYS A 281 -8.96 -10.65 -3.72
CA CYS A 281 -7.87 -11.16 -2.86
C CYS A 281 -8.04 -10.81 -1.37
N SER A 282 -9.25 -10.49 -0.91
CA SER A 282 -9.55 -10.25 0.51
C SER A 282 -10.36 -11.38 1.16
N ILE A 283 -10.15 -12.62 0.72
CA ILE A 283 -10.44 -13.84 1.46
C ILE A 283 -9.22 -14.74 1.35
#